data_AF-A0A7K7WRY6-F1
#
_entry.id   AF-A0A7K7WRY6-F1
#
_cell.length_a   1.000
_cell.length_b   1.000
_cell.length_c   1.000
_cell.angle_alpha   90.00
_cell.angle_beta   90.00
_cell.angle_gamma   90.00
#
_symmetry.space_group_name_H-M   'P 1'
#
loop_
_entity.id
_entity.type
_entity.pdbx_description
1 polymer ?
#
loop_
_entity_poly.entity_id
_entity_poly.type
_entity_poly.pdbx_seq_one_letter_code
_entity_poly.pdbx_strand_id
1 'polypeptide(L)'
;MERLRSSPLHANISTALDKHLEVIHVVQSRRKDEIVNASNRRRQGAPRGQDDRDVFALALAIKEMSVATRKVRTTLWCALQMTLPK
;
A
#
# COMPACT_ATOMS: atom_id res chain seq x y z
N MET A 1 2.64 -20.54 -13.47
CA MET A 1 2.06 -19.37 -14.18
C MET A 1 0.64 -19.21 -13.69
N GLU A 2 0.30 -18.07 -13.09
CA GLU A 2 -1.09 -17.78 -12.70
C GLU A 2 -1.98 -17.68 -13.94
N ARG A 3 -3.22 -18.17 -13.85
CA ARG A 3 -4.17 -18.26 -14.96
C ARG A 3 -5.54 -17.77 -14.52
N LEU A 4 -6.22 -17.06 -15.42
CA LEU A 4 -7.59 -16.59 -15.23
C LEU A 4 -8.48 -17.21 -16.31
N ARG A 5 -9.42 -18.07 -15.92
CA ARG A 5 -10.28 -18.86 -16.85
C ARG A 5 -9.49 -19.56 -17.97
N SER A 6 -8.37 -20.19 -17.62
CA SER A 6 -7.46 -20.88 -18.55
C SER A 6 -6.64 -19.98 -19.48
N SER A 7 -6.86 -18.65 -19.48
CA SER A 7 -6.03 -17.67 -20.17
C SER A 7 -4.80 -17.31 -19.33
N PRO A 8 -3.62 -17.12 -19.96
CA PRO A 8 -2.44 -16.62 -19.26
C PRO A 8 -2.73 -15.28 -18.59
N LEU A 9 -2.38 -15.15 -17.30
CA LEU A 9 -2.49 -13.87 -16.62
C LEU A 9 -1.36 -12.94 -17.06
N HIS A 10 -1.70 -11.70 -17.37
CA HIS A 10 -0.68 -10.71 -17.74
C HIS A 10 0.19 -10.38 -16.52
N ALA A 11 1.52 -10.45 -16.65
CA ALA A 11 2.47 -10.25 -15.53
C ALA A 11 2.30 -8.90 -14.79
N ASN A 12 1.86 -7.85 -15.50
CA ASN A 12 1.52 -6.55 -14.89
C ASN A 12 0.42 -6.65 -13.82
N ILE A 13 -0.46 -7.65 -13.88
CA ILE A 13 -1.53 -7.83 -12.88
C ILE A 13 -0.92 -8.32 -11.57
N SER A 14 -0.18 -9.44 -11.59
CA SER A 14 0.47 -9.99 -10.40
C SER A 14 1.44 -8.97 -9.79
N THR A 15 2.31 -8.36 -10.60
CA THR A 15 3.27 -7.35 -10.11
C THR A 15 2.61 -6.09 -9.52
N ALA A 16 1.46 -5.65 -10.04
CA ALA A 16 0.72 -4.54 -9.45
C ALA A 16 0.09 -4.92 -8.10
N LEU A 17 -0.42 -6.15 -7.97
CA LEU A 17 -0.97 -6.67 -6.72
C LEU A 17 0.13 -6.86 -5.66
N ASP A 18 1.27 -7.44 -6.04
CA ASP A 18 2.43 -7.60 -5.14
C ASP A 18 2.92 -6.24 -4.63
N LYS A 19 3.05 -5.25 -5.53
CA LYS A 19 3.44 -3.90 -5.12
C LYS A 19 2.41 -3.26 -4.19
N HIS A 20 1.13 -3.51 -4.41
CA HIS A 20 0.08 -2.98 -3.55
C HIS A 20 0.15 -3.59 -2.15
N LEU A 21 0.38 -4.90 -2.04
CA LEU A 21 0.59 -5.58 -0.77
C LEU A 21 1.84 -5.06 -0.03
N GLU A 22 2.95 -4.86 -0.75
CA GLU A 22 4.16 -4.26 -0.19
C GLU A 22 3.87 -2.89 0.42
N VAL A 23 3.15 -2.02 -0.29
CA VAL A 23 2.81 -0.68 0.19
C VAL A 23 1.84 -0.73 1.37
N ILE A 24 0.90 -1.69 1.41
CA ILE A 24 0.04 -1.91 2.58
C ILE A 24 0.89 -2.23 3.82
N HIS A 25 1.87 -3.13 3.71
CA HIS A 25 2.76 -3.47 4.81
C HIS A 25 3.59 -2.25 5.27
N VAL A 26 4.08 -1.43 4.34
CA VAL A 26 4.79 -0.18 4.67
C VAL A 26 3.88 0.76 5.46
N VAL A 27 2.65 1.01 5.00
CA VAL A 27 1.69 1.88 5.73
C VAL A 27 1.39 1.33 7.12
N GLN A 28 1.17 0.02 7.25
CA GLN A 28 0.93 -0.62 8.54
C GLN A 28 2.12 -0.47 9.49
N SER A 29 3.35 -0.67 9.00
CA SER A 29 4.57 -0.45 9.78
C SER A 29 4.67 1.01 10.24
N ARG A 30 4.52 1.97 9.33
CA ARG A 30 4.60 3.41 9.66
C ARG A 30 3.54 3.83 10.66
N ARG A 31 2.32 3.31 10.54
CA ARG A 31 1.25 3.57 11.51
C ARG A 31 1.58 3.01 12.88
N LYS A 32 2.17 1.81 12.95
CA LYS A 32 2.60 1.21 14.22
C LYS A 32 3.70 2.05 14.87
N ASP A 33 4.70 2.47 14.11
CA ASP A 33 5.79 3.31 14.60
C ASP A 33 5.27 4.65 15.15
N GLU A 34 4.36 5.31 14.42
CA GLU A 34 3.72 6.56 14.85
C GLU A 34 2.99 6.41 16.19
N ILE A 35 2.18 5.36 16.36
CA ILE A 35 1.45 5.09 17.61
C ILE A 35 2.42 4.84 18.78
N VAL A 36 3.46 4.03 18.56
CA VAL A 36 4.46 3.69 19.60
C VAL A 36 5.25 4.93 20.00
N ASN A 37 5.70 5.72 19.02
CA ASN A 37 6.49 6.93 19.27
C ASN A 37 5.65 8.01 19.97
N ALA A 38 4.39 8.20 19.57
CA ALA A 38 3.46 9.10 20.24
C ALA A 38 3.21 8.68 21.71
N SER A 39 3.10 7.38 21.97
CA SER A 39 2.91 6.82 23.32
C SER A 39 4.15 7.00 24.20
N ASN A 40 5.35 6.71 23.66
CA ASN A 40 6.62 6.90 24.36
C ASN A 40 6.86 8.37 24.69
N ARG A 41 6.52 9.28 23.78
CA ARG A 41 6.57 10.73 24.01
C ARG A 41 5.69 11.16 25.17
N ARG A 42 4.42 10.70 25.22
CA ARG A 42 3.52 11.02 26.34
C ARG A 42 4.09 10.62 27.70
N ARG A 43 4.91 9.56 27.74
CA ARG A 43 5.57 9.09 28.96
C ARG A 43 6.87 9.82 29.27
N GLN A 44 7.64 10.24 28.26
CA GLN A 44 9.03 10.70 28.42
C GLN A 44 9.26 12.19 28.09
N GLY A 45 8.24 12.94 27.66
CA GLY A 45 8.37 14.37 27.37
C GLY A 45 9.20 14.72 26.12
N ALA A 46 9.24 13.83 25.12
CA ALA A 46 10.14 13.95 23.98
C ALA A 46 9.87 15.17 23.06
N PRO A 47 10.89 15.70 22.34
CA PRO A 47 10.81 16.95 21.57
C PRO A 47 9.84 16.91 20.39
N ARG A 48 8.98 17.93 20.24
CA ARG A 48 7.88 18.00 19.24
C ARG A 48 8.30 17.67 17.79
N GLY A 49 9.50 18.06 17.35
CA GLY A 49 9.95 17.86 15.96
C GLY A 49 10.11 16.40 15.50
N GLN A 50 10.11 15.42 16.41
CA GLN A 50 10.09 14.00 16.03
C GLN A 50 8.68 13.52 15.62
N ASP A 51 7.62 14.20 16.07
CA ASP A 51 6.23 13.85 15.76
C ASP A 51 5.90 14.16 14.30
N ASP A 52 6.28 15.36 13.87
CA ASP A 52 6.10 15.81 12.50
C ASP A 52 6.80 14.90 11.50
N ARG A 53 7.93 14.28 11.87
CA ARG A 53 8.65 13.33 11.01
C ARG A 53 7.90 12.01 10.85
N ASP A 54 7.39 11.44 11.95
CA ASP A 54 6.64 10.19 11.91
C ASP A 54 5.31 10.37 11.18
N VAL A 55 4.61 11.47 11.46
CA VAL A 55 3.38 11.87 10.76
C VAL A 55 3.63 12.11 9.27
N PHE A 56 4.71 12.80 8.91
CA PHE A 56 5.07 13.03 7.51
C PHE A 56 5.44 11.73 6.78
N ALA A 57 6.20 10.84 7.42
CA ALA A 57 6.55 9.53 6.86
C ALA A 57 5.30 8.67 6.61
N LEU A 58 4.35 8.68 7.54
CA LEU A 58 3.06 8.01 7.38
C LEU A 58 2.22 8.65 6.26
N ALA A 59 2.17 9.97 6.18
CA ALA A 59 1.44 10.68 5.12
C ALA A 59 2.00 10.35 3.72
N LEU A 60 3.33 10.27 3.58
CA LEU A 60 3.98 9.84 2.35
C LEU A 60 3.61 8.40 1.99
N ALA A 61 3.65 7.47 2.96
CA ALA A 61 3.26 6.08 2.73
C ALA A 61 1.79 5.95 2.29
N ILE A 62 0.87 6.73 2.89
CA ILE A 62 -0.56 6.75 2.49
C ILE A 62 -0.73 7.33 1.08
N LYS A 63 0.04 8.36 0.71
CA LYS A 63 0.03 8.90 -0.65
C LYS A 63 0.47 7.84 -1.67
N GLU A 64 1.53 7.10 -1.38
CA GLU A 64 1.99 5.99 -2.22
C GLU A 64 0.95 4.87 -2.30
N MET A 65 0.32 4.51 -1.19
CA MET A 65 -0.77 3.53 -1.17
C MET A 65 -1.92 3.95 -2.07
N SER A 66 -2.30 5.23 -2.04
CA SER A 66 -3.34 5.78 -2.91
C SER A 66 -2.99 5.66 -4.40
N VAL A 67 -1.72 5.86 -4.77
CA VAL A 67 -1.24 5.63 -6.13
C VAL A 67 -1.29 4.15 -6.49
N ALA A 68 -0.82 3.27 -5.61
CA ALA A 68 -0.86 1.82 -5.81
C ALA A 68 -2.30 1.31 -5.98
N THR A 69 -3.24 1.77 -5.15
CA THR A 69 -4.67 1.40 -5.25
C THR A 69 -5.27 1.81 -6.60
N ARG A 70 -4.95 3.01 -7.10
CA ARG A 70 -5.41 3.45 -8.42
C ARG A 70 -4.87 2.55 -9.53
N LYS A 71 -3.59 2.17 -9.45
CA LYS A 71 -2.96 1.26 -10.41
C LYS A 71 -3.60 -0.14 -10.36
N VAL A 72 -3.79 -0.69 -9.18
CA VAL A 72 -4.45 -1.99 -8.96
C VAL A 72 -5.87 -1.99 -9.52
N ARG A 73 -6.64 -0.93 -9.29
CA ARG A 73 -8.00 -0.81 -9.86
C ARG A 73 -7.98 -0.92 -11.38
N THR A 74 -7.05 -0.24 -12.04
CA THR A 74 -6.89 -0.34 -13.51
C THR A 74 -6.49 -1.74 -13.95
N THR A 75 -5.53 -2.38 -13.28
CA THR A 75 -5.11 -3.74 -13.65
C THR A 75 -6.19 -4.78 -13.38
N LEU A 76 -6.97 -4.64 -12.32
CA LEU A 76 -8.12 -5.49 -12.03
C LEU A 76 -9.25 -5.30 -13.05
N TRP A 77 -9.47 -4.05 -13.51
CA TRP A 77 -10.38 -3.80 -14.62
C TRP A 77 -9.92 -4.52 -15.89
N CYS A 78 -8.64 -4.45 -16.25
CA CYS A 78 -8.09 -5.20 -17.39
C CYS A 78 -8.27 -6.71 -17.20
N ALA A 79 -8.00 -7.24 -16.00
CA ALA A 79 -8.18 -8.64 -15.68
C ALA A 79 -9.65 -9.08 -15.86
N LEU A 80 -10.60 -8.26 -15.41
CA LEU A 80 -12.03 -8.50 -15.59
C LEU A 80 -12.38 -8.57 -17.08
N GLN A 81 -11.92 -7.60 -17.88
CA GLN A 81 -12.17 -7.58 -19.33
C GLN A 81 -11.66 -8.84 -20.03
N MET A 82 -10.53 -9.40 -19.61
CA MET A 82 -10.00 -10.67 -20.15
C MET A 82 -10.90 -11.89 -19.85
N THR A 83 -11.81 -11.78 -18.88
CA THR A 83 -12.73 -12.88 -18.53
C THR A 83 -14.08 -12.81 -19.21
N LEU A 84 -14.45 -11.65 -19.78
CA LEU A 84 -15.76 -11.46 -20.38
C LEU A 84 -15.87 -12.26 -21.70
N PRO A 85 -17.05 -12.83 -22.02
CA PRO A 85 -17.31 -13.40 -23.33
C PRO A 85 -17.11 -12.35 -24.43
N LYS A 86 -16.71 -12.80 -25.62
CA LYS A 86 -16.70 -11.97 -26.83
C LYS A 86 -18.09 -11.91 -27.45
#